data_AF-A0A482ZSH5-F1
#
_entry.id   AF-A0A482ZSH5-F1
#
_cell.length_a   1.000
_cell.length_b   1.000
_cell.length_c   1.000
_cell.angle_alpha   90.00
_cell.angle_beta   90.00
_cell.angle_gamma   90.00
#
_symmetry.space_group_name_H-M   'P 1'
#
loop_
_entity.id
_entity.type
_entity.pdbx_description
1 polymer ?
#
loop_
_entity_poly.entity_id
_entity_poly.type
_entity_poly.pdbx_seq_one_letter_code
_entity_poly.pdbx_strand_id
1 'polypeptide(L)'
;MLAQAGVLIGFSGSGGTPLIAANEIEWLSPQSEYRPTEYIQGWMQFWFDDEKRLQAAKQLQQARLQYMQTVWSKDKDLQAEGFNAKDPALTKALTNASAKIDHAQKVNALLTAEAQLTKQLYKIAVNKTKHGDFVRERNSVDTANGFLNHGNYLAYGLAATTLWVLGIPHGFAVMHGKTRRGALVFDVADLIKDTLILPWAFICAKEGATEQEFRQQCLQNFTQHKALDFMFEQVKIIALQGDK
;
A
#
# COMPACT_ATOMS: atom_id res chain seq x y z
N MET A 1 28.23 -0.96 7.11
CA MET A 1 27.32 -1.67 8.03
C MET A 1 25.91 -1.79 7.45
N LEU A 2 25.04 -0.77 7.47
CA LEU A 2 23.65 -0.89 6.99
C LEU A 2 23.53 -1.35 5.52
N ALA A 3 24.29 -0.72 4.61
CA ALA A 3 24.28 -1.10 3.20
C ALA A 3 24.78 -2.54 2.95
N GLN A 4 25.80 -2.98 3.68
CA GLN A 4 26.33 -4.36 3.61
C GLN A 4 25.34 -5.39 4.15
N ALA A 5 24.42 -4.99 5.04
CA ALA A 5 23.37 -5.85 5.55
C ALA A 5 22.11 -5.83 4.65
N GLY A 6 22.16 -5.15 3.50
CA GLY A 6 21.00 -5.01 2.60
C GLY A 6 19.87 -4.16 3.17
N VAL A 7 20.15 -3.31 4.17
CA VAL A 7 19.13 -2.46 4.80
C VAL A 7 18.93 -1.18 3.97
N LEU A 8 17.69 -0.93 3.56
CA LEU A 8 17.32 0.33 2.94
C LEU A 8 17.30 1.46 3.97
N ILE A 9 17.79 2.62 3.57
CA ILE A 9 17.74 3.84 4.38
C ILE A 9 16.81 4.82 3.65
N GLY A 10 15.76 5.27 4.32
CA GLY A 10 14.84 6.28 3.80
C GLY A 10 14.87 7.53 4.67
N PHE A 11 15.00 8.70 4.06
CA PHE A 11 14.84 9.99 4.72
C PHE A 11 13.46 10.55 4.42
N SER A 12 12.72 10.92 5.47
CA SER A 12 11.40 11.56 5.37
C SER A 12 11.35 12.84 6.20
N GLY A 13 10.31 13.66 6.01
CA GLY A 13 9.98 14.70 6.97
C GLY A 13 9.52 14.13 8.31
N SER A 14 9.43 14.97 9.33
CA SER A 14 8.94 14.58 10.66
C SER A 14 7.44 14.33 10.67
N GLY A 15 6.96 13.36 11.46
CA GLY A 15 5.52 13.13 11.65
C GLY A 15 4.74 12.70 10.39
N GLY A 16 5.39 12.00 9.45
CA GLY A 16 4.75 11.56 8.21
C GLY A 16 4.55 12.67 7.17
N THR A 17 5.40 13.70 7.21
CA THR A 17 5.44 14.78 6.22
C THR A 17 6.49 14.51 5.12
N PRO A 18 6.34 15.05 3.90
CA PRO A 18 7.35 14.92 2.85
C PRO A 18 8.63 15.65 3.25
N LEU A 19 9.72 15.36 2.55
CA LEU A 19 10.92 16.20 2.62
C LEU A 19 10.66 17.57 1.97
N ILE A 20 11.22 18.63 2.55
CA ILE A 20 11.06 20.03 2.08
C ILE A 20 11.70 20.25 0.70
N ALA A 21 12.80 19.55 0.41
CA ALA A 21 13.55 19.66 -0.84
C ALA A 21 13.88 18.28 -1.45
N ALA A 22 12.89 17.39 -1.49
CA ALA A 22 12.97 16.11 -2.20
C ALA A 22 11.55 15.53 -2.44
N ASN A 23 11.44 14.21 -2.54
CA ASN A 23 10.16 13.50 -2.65
C ASN A 23 9.50 13.30 -1.27
N GLU A 24 8.45 12.48 -1.21
CA GLU A 24 7.86 12.00 0.05
C GLU A 24 8.91 11.32 0.95
N ILE A 25 9.74 10.46 0.35
CA ILE A 25 10.89 9.80 0.99
C ILE A 25 12.03 9.77 -0.03
N GLU A 26 13.25 10.13 0.39
CA GLU A 26 14.46 9.91 -0.40
C GLU A 26 15.12 8.59 0.05
N TRP A 27 15.30 7.66 -0.90
CA TRP A 27 15.79 6.32 -0.63
C TRP A 27 17.27 6.19 -0.99
N LEU A 28 18.09 5.81 -0.01
CA LEU A 28 19.46 5.35 -0.23
C LEU A 28 19.47 3.83 -0.23
N SER A 29 19.50 3.27 -1.44
CA SER A 29 19.49 1.83 -1.68
C SER A 29 20.91 1.28 -1.71
N PRO A 30 21.21 0.16 -1.01
CA PRO A 30 22.52 -0.49 -1.11
C PRO A 30 22.86 -0.85 -2.57
N GLN A 31 24.08 -0.56 -3.01
CA GLN A 31 24.54 -0.75 -4.40
C GLN A 31 25.54 -1.89 -4.58
N SER A 32 26.18 -2.34 -3.50
CA SER A 32 27.23 -3.38 -3.56
C SER A 32 26.67 -4.81 -3.58
N GLU A 33 25.37 -4.97 -3.33
CA GLU A 33 24.69 -6.27 -3.31
C GLU A 33 23.99 -6.53 -4.64
N TYR A 34 24.53 -7.45 -5.46
CA TYR A 34 23.92 -7.83 -6.73
C TYR A 34 22.49 -8.35 -6.53
N ARG A 35 21.59 -7.94 -7.42
CA ARG A 35 20.17 -8.31 -7.40
C ARG A 35 19.82 -9.22 -8.58
N PRO A 36 18.81 -10.10 -8.44
CA PRO A 36 18.26 -10.87 -9.55
C PRO A 36 17.88 -9.94 -10.72
N THR A 37 18.12 -10.39 -11.94
CA THR A 37 17.92 -9.55 -13.15
C THR A 37 16.66 -9.91 -13.91
N GLU A 38 16.13 -11.11 -13.71
CA GLU A 38 14.93 -11.64 -14.36
C GLU A 38 13.71 -10.74 -14.12
N TYR A 39 13.56 -10.18 -12.91
CA TYR A 39 12.40 -9.36 -12.57
C TYR A 39 12.43 -7.99 -13.24
N ILE A 40 13.60 -7.34 -13.30
CA ILE A 40 13.72 -6.06 -14.01
C ILE A 40 13.64 -6.25 -15.52
N GLN A 41 14.19 -7.33 -16.06
CA GLN A 41 14.04 -7.68 -17.47
C GLN A 41 12.56 -7.86 -17.80
N GLY A 42 11.83 -8.68 -17.03
CA GLY A 42 10.40 -8.88 -17.18
C GLY A 42 9.59 -7.60 -17.03
N TRP A 43 9.92 -6.74 -16.05
CA TRP A 43 9.27 -5.44 -15.88
C TRP A 43 9.45 -4.55 -17.11
N MET A 44 10.66 -4.48 -17.66
CA MET A 44 10.97 -3.64 -18.83
C MET A 44 10.34 -4.14 -20.13
N GLN A 45 10.08 -5.45 -20.25
CA GLN A 45 9.41 -6.01 -21.43
C GLN A 45 7.99 -5.48 -21.62
N PHE A 46 7.29 -5.12 -20.54
CA PHE A 46 5.92 -4.63 -20.63
C PHE A 46 5.75 -3.13 -20.35
N TRP A 47 6.65 -2.52 -19.56
CA TRP A 47 6.39 -1.19 -18.98
C TRP A 47 6.22 -0.07 -20.02
N PHE A 48 6.86 -0.19 -21.18
CA PHE A 48 6.76 0.79 -22.26
C PHE A 48 5.45 0.69 -23.07
N ASP A 49 4.69 -0.39 -22.90
CA ASP A 49 3.39 -0.61 -23.54
C ASP A 49 2.26 -0.13 -22.60
N ASP A 50 1.49 0.85 -23.06
CA ASP A 50 0.41 1.46 -22.27
C ASP A 50 -0.67 0.46 -21.86
N GLU A 51 -1.01 -0.49 -22.73
CA GLU A 51 -2.05 -1.47 -22.45
C GLU A 51 -1.54 -2.49 -21.44
N LYS A 52 -0.33 -3.03 -21.64
CA LYS A 52 0.25 -3.99 -20.68
C LYS A 52 0.49 -3.34 -19.31
N ARG A 53 0.95 -2.09 -19.28
CA ARG A 53 1.10 -1.31 -18.05
C ARG A 53 -0.25 -1.11 -17.35
N LEU A 54 -1.32 -0.85 -18.09
CA LEU A 54 -2.67 -0.78 -17.52
C LEU A 54 -3.10 -2.14 -16.94
N GLN A 55 -2.80 -3.26 -17.61
CA GLN A 55 -3.10 -4.60 -17.06
C GLN A 55 -2.34 -4.87 -15.77
N ALA A 56 -1.06 -4.51 -15.69
CA ALA A 56 -0.28 -4.62 -14.45
C ALA A 56 -0.89 -3.78 -13.31
N ALA A 57 -1.35 -2.55 -13.60
CA ALA A 57 -2.05 -1.71 -12.63
C ALA A 57 -3.37 -2.33 -12.15
N LYS A 58 -4.17 -2.91 -13.05
CA LYS A 58 -5.39 -3.65 -12.69
C LYS A 58 -5.10 -4.82 -11.78
N GLN A 59 -4.04 -5.59 -12.07
CA GLN A 59 -3.65 -6.73 -11.25
C GLN A 59 -3.27 -6.33 -9.83
N LEU A 60 -2.48 -5.26 -9.66
CA LEU A 60 -2.19 -4.74 -8.31
C LEU A 60 -3.45 -4.33 -7.57
N GLN A 61 -4.39 -3.65 -8.22
CA GLN A 61 -5.64 -3.24 -7.59
C GLN A 61 -6.54 -4.44 -7.25
N GLN A 62 -6.65 -5.46 -8.10
CA GLN A 62 -7.37 -6.70 -7.77
C GLN A 62 -6.70 -7.44 -6.60
N ALA A 63 -5.37 -7.53 -6.59
CA ALA A 63 -4.61 -8.14 -5.51
C ALA A 63 -4.83 -7.42 -4.17
N ARG A 64 -4.89 -6.08 -4.16
CA ARG A 64 -5.28 -5.29 -2.99
C ARG A 64 -6.65 -5.69 -2.44
N LEU A 65 -7.67 -5.81 -3.30
CA LEU A 65 -9.02 -6.23 -2.86
C LEU A 65 -9.01 -7.65 -2.28
N GLN A 66 -8.33 -8.58 -2.95
CA GLN A 66 -8.23 -9.97 -2.53
C GLN A 66 -7.49 -10.11 -1.19
N TYR A 67 -6.41 -9.34 -1.00
CA TYR A 67 -5.66 -9.33 0.26
C TYR A 67 -6.54 -8.83 1.41
N MET A 68 -7.29 -7.74 1.20
CA MET A 68 -8.24 -7.22 2.18
C MET A 68 -9.28 -8.27 2.59
N GLN A 69 -9.91 -8.90 1.60
CA GLN A 69 -10.91 -9.94 1.85
C GLN A 69 -10.31 -11.14 2.61
N THR A 70 -9.07 -11.50 2.30
CA THR A 70 -8.36 -12.61 2.95
C THR A 70 -7.99 -12.28 4.39
N VAL A 71 -7.44 -11.10 4.66
CA VAL A 71 -7.03 -10.71 6.01
C VAL A 71 -8.26 -10.50 6.90
N TRP A 72 -9.24 -9.71 6.47
CA TRP A 72 -10.42 -9.40 7.28
C TRP A 72 -11.37 -10.60 7.47
N SER A 73 -11.16 -11.71 6.74
CA SER A 73 -11.89 -12.97 6.97
C SER A 73 -11.21 -13.88 8.01
N LYS A 74 -9.92 -13.67 8.29
CA LYS A 74 -9.13 -14.55 9.17
C LYS A 74 -8.68 -13.90 10.47
N ASP A 75 -8.44 -12.59 10.44
CA ASP A 75 -7.96 -11.84 11.60
C ASP A 75 -9.09 -11.66 12.62
N LYS A 76 -8.92 -12.29 13.80
CA LYS A 76 -9.92 -12.25 14.87
C LYS A 76 -9.99 -10.90 15.58
N ASP A 77 -8.87 -10.19 15.68
CA ASP A 77 -8.81 -8.91 16.38
C ASP A 77 -9.48 -7.83 15.53
N LEU A 78 -9.21 -7.81 14.23
CA LEU A 78 -9.93 -6.95 13.29
C LEU A 78 -11.43 -7.26 13.27
N GLN A 79 -11.81 -8.55 13.29
CA GLN A 79 -13.22 -8.94 13.34
C GLN A 79 -13.92 -8.51 14.62
N ALA A 80 -13.23 -8.57 15.77
CA ALA A 80 -13.75 -8.10 17.05
C ALA A 80 -14.02 -6.59 17.03
N GLU A 81 -13.17 -5.82 16.35
CA GLU A 81 -13.35 -4.38 16.10
C GLU A 81 -14.33 -4.07 14.95
N GLY A 82 -14.97 -5.09 14.38
CA GLY A 82 -16.03 -4.95 13.38
C GLY A 82 -15.54 -4.83 11.93
N PHE A 83 -14.23 -5.00 11.69
CA PHE A 83 -13.63 -5.09 10.35
C PHE A 83 -13.68 -6.55 9.87
N ASN A 84 -14.76 -6.91 9.19
CA ASN A 84 -15.02 -8.28 8.76
C ASN A 84 -15.31 -8.34 7.25
N ALA A 85 -14.68 -9.31 6.57
CA ALA A 85 -14.90 -9.57 5.15
C ALA A 85 -16.37 -9.87 4.77
N LYS A 86 -17.20 -10.31 5.73
CA LYS A 86 -18.64 -10.61 5.53
C LYS A 86 -19.55 -9.40 5.72
N ASP A 87 -19.01 -8.23 6.06
CA ASP A 87 -19.83 -7.02 6.17
C ASP A 87 -20.48 -6.71 4.80
N PRO A 88 -21.82 -6.58 4.72
CA PRO A 88 -22.50 -6.28 3.46
C PRO A 88 -22.04 -4.97 2.80
N ALA A 89 -21.71 -3.95 3.61
CA ALA A 89 -21.22 -2.67 3.09
C ALA A 89 -19.84 -2.82 2.45
N LEU A 90 -18.95 -3.58 3.10
CA LEU A 90 -17.63 -3.89 2.55
C LEU A 90 -17.73 -4.75 1.29
N THR A 91 -18.49 -5.85 1.35
CA THR A 91 -18.70 -6.75 0.20
C THR A 91 -19.17 -5.96 -1.01
N LYS A 92 -20.19 -5.11 -0.83
CA LYS A 92 -20.70 -4.24 -1.90
C LYS A 92 -19.63 -3.27 -2.42
N ALA A 93 -18.82 -2.67 -1.53
CA ALA A 93 -17.74 -1.76 -1.92
C ALA A 93 -16.68 -2.48 -2.77
N LEU A 94 -16.22 -3.65 -2.33
CA LEU A 94 -15.21 -4.46 -3.02
C LEU A 94 -15.72 -4.99 -4.36
N THR A 95 -16.95 -5.52 -4.43
CA THR A 95 -17.54 -5.97 -5.70
C THR A 95 -17.64 -4.82 -6.72
N ASN A 96 -18.10 -3.65 -6.28
CA ASN A 96 -18.18 -2.48 -7.16
C ASN A 96 -16.80 -1.98 -7.60
N ALA A 97 -15.80 -2.01 -6.72
CA ALA A 97 -14.44 -1.63 -7.05
C ALA A 97 -13.82 -2.60 -8.06
N SER A 98 -13.96 -3.91 -7.83
CA SER A 98 -13.47 -4.96 -8.73
C SER A 98 -14.07 -4.82 -10.13
N ALA A 99 -15.39 -4.64 -10.24
CA ALA A 99 -16.03 -4.41 -11.53
C ALA A 99 -15.51 -3.15 -12.24
N LYS A 100 -15.27 -2.05 -11.50
CA LYS A 100 -14.70 -0.82 -12.08
C LYS A 100 -13.27 -1.00 -12.56
N ILE A 101 -12.46 -1.77 -11.83
CA ILE A 101 -11.08 -2.09 -12.20
C ILE A 101 -11.07 -2.89 -13.50
N ASP A 102 -11.92 -3.91 -13.63
CA ASP A 102 -11.98 -4.75 -14.83
C ASP A 102 -12.34 -3.94 -16.08
N HIS A 103 -13.34 -3.06 -15.97
CA HIS A 103 -13.83 -2.26 -17.09
C HIS A 103 -12.97 -1.02 -17.39
N ALA A 104 -12.02 -0.65 -16.52
CA ALA A 104 -11.20 0.54 -16.71
C ALA A 104 -10.36 0.45 -17.99
N GLN A 105 -10.49 1.46 -18.86
CA GLN A 105 -9.74 1.52 -20.13
C GLN A 105 -8.48 2.40 -20.03
N LYS A 106 -8.33 3.14 -18.93
CA LYS A 106 -7.22 4.07 -18.69
C LYS A 106 -6.90 4.14 -17.20
N VAL A 107 -5.64 4.48 -16.88
CA VAL A 107 -5.16 4.62 -15.49
C VAL A 107 -5.99 5.63 -14.68
N ASN A 108 -6.48 6.71 -15.29
CA ASN A 108 -7.33 7.70 -14.61
C ASN A 108 -8.64 7.08 -14.06
N ALA A 109 -9.19 6.07 -14.75
CA ALA A 109 -10.38 5.36 -14.27
C ALA A 109 -10.05 4.49 -13.05
N LEU A 110 -8.84 3.89 -13.00
CA LEU A 110 -8.35 3.16 -11.83
C LEU A 110 -8.17 4.09 -10.63
N LEU A 111 -7.53 5.25 -10.81
CA LEU A 111 -7.35 6.26 -9.75
C LEU A 111 -8.70 6.74 -9.20
N THR A 112 -9.70 6.90 -10.07
CA THR A 112 -11.05 7.28 -9.66
C THR A 112 -11.74 6.17 -8.86
N ALA A 113 -11.62 4.92 -9.30
CA ALA A 113 -12.18 3.76 -8.59
C ALA A 113 -11.54 3.57 -7.21
N GLU A 114 -10.21 3.71 -7.12
CA GLU A 114 -9.44 3.69 -5.88
C GLU A 114 -9.89 4.78 -4.91
N ALA A 115 -9.98 6.03 -5.35
CA ALA A 115 -10.39 7.14 -4.49
C ALA A 115 -11.80 6.92 -3.93
N GLN A 116 -12.72 6.39 -4.74
CA GLN A 116 -14.08 6.06 -4.31
C GLN A 116 -14.12 4.92 -3.28
N LEU A 117 -13.34 3.86 -3.50
CA LEU A 117 -13.22 2.75 -2.56
C LEU A 117 -12.63 3.23 -1.23
N THR A 118 -11.50 3.94 -1.27
CA THR A 118 -10.79 4.44 -0.08
C THR A 118 -11.71 5.33 0.76
N LYS A 119 -12.50 6.21 0.12
CA LYS A 119 -13.51 7.03 0.82
C LYS A 119 -14.59 6.19 1.51
N GLN A 120 -15.04 5.10 0.89
CA GLN A 120 -16.00 4.18 1.52
C GLN A 120 -15.37 3.44 2.70
N LEU A 121 -14.11 3.03 2.58
CA LEU A 121 -13.38 2.36 3.65
C LEU A 121 -13.18 3.27 4.87
N TYR A 122 -12.84 4.55 4.66
CA TYR A 122 -12.82 5.52 5.76
C TYR A 122 -14.18 5.64 6.44
N LYS A 123 -15.27 5.73 5.67
CA LYS A 123 -16.62 5.76 6.25
C LYS A 123 -16.94 4.50 7.06
N ILE A 124 -16.51 3.32 6.60
CA ILE A 124 -16.66 2.07 7.34
C ILE A 124 -15.86 2.15 8.64
N ALA A 125 -14.58 2.51 8.59
CA ALA A 125 -13.72 2.56 9.77
C ALA A 125 -14.24 3.53 10.84
N VAL A 126 -14.67 4.72 10.42
CA VAL A 126 -15.31 5.72 11.27
C VAL A 126 -16.54 5.16 11.98
N ASN A 127 -17.41 4.47 11.24
CA ASN A 127 -18.62 3.88 11.81
C ASN A 127 -18.31 2.74 12.79
N LYS A 128 -17.32 1.89 12.48
CA LYS A 128 -16.93 0.75 13.34
C LYS A 128 -16.29 1.21 14.65
N THR A 129 -15.45 2.24 14.57
CA THR A 129 -14.71 2.78 15.71
C THR A 129 -15.43 3.91 16.44
N LYS A 130 -16.59 4.36 15.92
CA LYS A 130 -17.38 5.49 16.43
C LYS A 130 -16.56 6.78 16.53
N HIS A 131 -15.69 7.02 15.55
CA HIS A 131 -14.77 8.17 15.51
C HIS A 131 -15.47 9.53 15.43
N GLY A 132 -16.71 9.57 14.92
CA GLY A 132 -17.45 10.81 14.66
C GLY A 132 -17.23 11.31 13.24
N ASP A 133 -17.09 12.61 13.05
CA ASP A 133 -16.81 13.17 11.73
C ASP A 133 -15.33 13.01 11.36
N PHE A 134 -15.06 12.50 10.15
CA PHE A 134 -13.71 12.31 9.67
C PHE A 134 -13.56 12.85 8.25
N VAL A 135 -12.53 13.67 8.07
CA VAL A 135 -12.05 14.13 6.77
C VAL A 135 -10.58 13.74 6.66
N ARG A 136 -10.22 13.08 5.56
CA ARG A 136 -8.82 12.72 5.30
C ARG A 136 -8.05 13.98 4.91
N GLU A 137 -7.19 14.44 5.81
CA GLU A 137 -6.39 15.63 5.61
C GLU A 137 -5.01 15.44 6.21
N ARG A 138 -3.98 15.74 5.41
CA ARG A 138 -2.60 15.44 5.79
C ARG A 138 -2.10 16.26 6.98
N ASN A 139 -2.47 17.54 7.02
CA ASN A 139 -2.02 18.49 8.04
C ASN A 139 -2.99 18.58 9.23
N SER A 140 -3.96 17.67 9.30
CA SER A 140 -4.89 17.62 10.42
C SER A 140 -4.18 17.20 11.70
N VAL A 141 -4.62 17.77 12.82
CA VAL A 141 -4.19 17.41 14.18
C VAL A 141 -4.95 16.21 14.75
N ASP A 142 -5.94 15.69 14.01
CA ASP A 142 -6.71 14.50 14.37
C ASP A 142 -5.81 13.25 14.41
N THR A 143 -5.91 12.47 15.50
CA THR A 143 -5.07 11.30 15.77
C THR A 143 -5.16 10.24 14.66
N ALA A 144 -6.35 10.00 14.11
CA ALA A 144 -6.51 9.02 13.03
C ALA A 144 -5.78 9.47 11.75
N ASN A 145 -5.84 10.76 11.40
CA ASN A 145 -5.03 11.32 10.31
C ASN A 145 -3.53 11.19 10.56
N GLY A 146 -3.07 11.44 11.79
CA GLY A 146 -1.69 11.24 12.21
C GLY A 146 -1.22 9.80 12.04
N PHE A 147 -2.00 8.82 12.51
CA PHE A 147 -1.69 7.40 12.35
C PHE A 147 -1.75 6.93 10.90
N LEU A 148 -2.71 7.40 10.11
CA LEU A 148 -2.74 7.11 8.67
C LEU A 148 -1.49 7.64 7.96
N ASN A 149 -1.02 8.83 8.33
CA ASN A 149 0.24 9.36 7.81
C ASN A 149 1.40 8.45 8.22
N HIS A 150 1.58 8.21 9.51
CA HIS A 150 2.69 7.41 10.03
C HIS A 150 2.72 5.99 9.43
N GLY A 151 1.58 5.31 9.41
CA GLY A 151 1.47 3.94 8.91
C GLY A 151 1.75 3.83 7.40
N ASN A 152 1.43 4.86 6.62
CA ASN A 152 1.78 4.90 5.20
C ASN A 152 3.31 4.87 5.00
N TYR A 153 4.09 5.56 5.82
CA TYR A 153 5.56 5.52 5.73
C TYR A 153 6.12 4.13 6.07
N LEU A 154 5.50 3.42 7.01
CA LEU A 154 5.86 2.02 7.29
C LEU A 154 5.59 1.15 6.06
N ALA A 155 4.43 1.30 5.41
CA ALA A 155 4.10 0.57 4.18
C ALA A 155 5.04 0.93 3.01
N TYR A 156 5.44 2.19 2.87
CA TYR A 156 6.41 2.62 1.87
C TYR A 156 7.79 1.97 2.09
N GLY A 157 8.21 1.77 3.34
CA GLY A 157 9.43 1.05 3.67
C GLY A 157 9.41 -0.41 3.22
N LEU A 158 8.30 -1.12 3.42
CA LEU A 158 8.12 -2.49 2.93
C LEU A 158 8.17 -2.53 1.40
N ALA A 159 7.42 -1.64 0.73
CA ALA A 159 7.37 -1.57 -0.72
C ALA A 159 8.72 -1.26 -1.36
N ALA A 160 9.46 -0.29 -0.80
CA ALA A 160 10.82 0.03 -1.25
C ALA A 160 11.75 -1.18 -1.06
N THR A 161 11.62 -1.91 0.06
CA THR A 161 12.40 -3.13 0.31
C THR A 161 12.10 -4.21 -0.73
N THR A 162 10.81 -4.44 -1.04
CA THR A 162 10.40 -5.39 -2.08
C THR A 162 11.03 -5.06 -3.43
N LEU A 163 10.90 -3.81 -3.87
CA LEU A 163 11.39 -3.37 -5.17
C LEU A 163 12.92 -3.44 -5.26
N TRP A 164 13.63 -3.02 -4.21
CA TRP A 164 15.08 -3.10 -4.15
C TRP A 164 15.58 -4.55 -4.19
N VAL A 165 15.00 -5.45 -3.40
CA VAL A 165 15.41 -6.86 -3.38
C VAL A 165 15.19 -7.52 -4.75
N LEU A 166 14.11 -7.18 -5.46
CA LEU A 166 13.82 -7.66 -6.82
C LEU A 166 14.58 -6.90 -7.92
N GLY A 167 15.37 -5.88 -7.59
CA GLY A 167 16.14 -5.10 -8.57
C GLY A 167 15.30 -4.19 -9.47
N ILE A 168 14.06 -3.86 -9.10
CA ILE A 168 13.16 -3.02 -9.90
C ILE A 168 13.26 -1.55 -9.45
N PRO A 169 13.68 -0.61 -10.32
CA PRO A 169 13.78 0.79 -9.94
C PRO A 169 12.42 1.41 -9.63
N HIS A 170 12.37 2.22 -8.56
CA HIS A 170 11.14 2.82 -8.04
C HIS A 170 10.39 3.75 -9.03
N GLY A 171 11.05 4.17 -10.11
CA GLY A 171 10.48 5.06 -11.13
C GLY A 171 9.49 4.37 -12.09
N PHE A 172 9.51 3.04 -12.18
CA PHE A 172 8.72 2.29 -13.17
C PHE A 172 7.32 1.95 -12.68
N ALA A 173 6.60 2.98 -12.22
CA ALA A 173 5.22 2.87 -11.74
C ALA A 173 4.26 2.45 -12.85
N VAL A 174 3.21 1.72 -12.48
CA VAL A 174 2.15 1.28 -13.38
C VAL A 174 0.87 2.10 -13.21
N MET A 175 0.72 2.78 -12.08
CA MET A 175 -0.47 3.60 -11.78
C MET A 175 -0.13 5.04 -11.38
N HIS A 176 0.65 5.27 -10.31
CA HIS A 176 0.91 6.61 -9.76
C HIS A 176 1.96 7.45 -10.51
N GLY A 177 2.48 6.97 -11.65
CA GLY A 177 3.69 7.48 -12.32
C GLY A 177 3.68 8.94 -12.82
N LYS A 178 2.52 9.57 -13.01
CA LYS A 178 2.45 10.94 -13.57
C LYS A 178 2.65 12.07 -12.56
N THR A 179 2.65 11.77 -11.26
CA THR A 179 2.59 12.83 -10.22
C THR A 179 3.65 12.70 -9.14
N ARG A 180 4.43 11.60 -9.08
CA ARG A 180 5.40 11.34 -8.00
C ARG A 180 6.64 10.62 -8.52
N ARG A 181 7.83 11.13 -8.18
CA ARG A 181 9.08 10.38 -8.36
C ARG A 181 9.11 9.21 -7.38
N GLY A 182 9.56 8.05 -7.83
CA GLY A 182 9.49 6.81 -7.04
C GLY A 182 8.07 6.24 -6.92
N ALA A 183 7.17 6.59 -7.84
CA ALA A 183 5.74 6.25 -7.79
C ALA A 183 5.44 4.74 -7.61
N LEU A 184 6.34 3.83 -8.04
CA LEU A 184 6.12 2.39 -7.90
C LEU A 184 6.09 1.94 -6.43
N VAL A 185 6.79 2.66 -5.54
CA VAL A 185 6.73 2.42 -4.09
C VAL A 185 5.29 2.61 -3.58
N PHE A 186 4.56 3.58 -4.13
CA PHE A 186 3.17 3.83 -3.74
C PHE A 186 2.24 2.75 -4.31
N ASP A 187 2.39 2.41 -5.60
CA ASP A 187 1.64 1.32 -6.25
C ASP A 187 1.74 0.01 -5.46
N VAL A 188 2.95 -0.35 -5.01
CA VAL A 188 3.20 -1.57 -4.23
C VAL A 188 2.73 -1.43 -2.78
N ALA A 189 2.87 -0.26 -2.15
CA ALA A 189 2.38 -0.06 -0.79
C ALA A 189 0.84 -0.11 -0.69
N ASP A 190 0.13 0.30 -1.75
CA ASP A 190 -1.35 0.24 -1.79
C ASP A 190 -1.90 -1.18 -1.70
N LEU A 191 -1.09 -2.21 -1.98
CA LEU A 191 -1.45 -3.62 -1.76
C LEU A 191 -1.90 -3.90 -0.32
N ILE A 192 -1.35 -3.19 0.67
CA ILE A 192 -1.57 -3.49 2.10
C ILE A 192 -2.06 -2.31 2.93
N LYS A 193 -1.91 -1.06 2.46
CA LYS A 193 -2.28 0.15 3.23
C LYS A 193 -3.71 0.11 3.74
N ASP A 194 -4.68 -0.10 2.86
CA ASP A 194 -6.09 -0.09 3.27
C ASP A 194 -6.49 -1.32 4.11
N THR A 195 -5.78 -2.42 3.91
CA THR A 195 -6.06 -3.68 4.62
C THR A 195 -5.55 -3.65 6.04
N LEU A 196 -4.36 -3.10 6.27
CA LEU A 196 -3.64 -3.16 7.55
C LEU A 196 -3.55 -1.79 8.23
N ILE A 197 -3.06 -0.77 7.53
CA ILE A 197 -2.85 0.56 8.14
C ILE A 197 -4.17 1.23 8.48
N LEU A 198 -5.12 1.22 7.54
CA LEU A 198 -6.40 1.92 7.71
C LEU A 198 -7.17 1.45 8.95
N PRO A 199 -7.50 0.16 9.16
CA PRO A 199 -8.26 -0.24 10.33
C PRO A 199 -7.51 0.07 11.65
N TRP A 200 -6.22 -0.27 11.72
CA TRP A 200 -5.43 -0.05 12.93
C TRP A 200 -5.24 1.43 13.26
N ALA A 201 -5.21 2.33 12.28
CA ALA A 201 -5.17 3.76 12.55
C ALA A 201 -6.42 4.24 13.30
N PHE A 202 -7.61 3.75 12.95
CA PHE A 202 -8.84 4.13 13.65
C PHE A 202 -9.00 3.39 14.98
N ILE A 203 -8.62 2.11 15.06
CA ILE A 203 -8.67 1.33 16.31
C ILE A 203 -7.75 1.95 17.36
N CYS A 204 -6.48 2.20 17.02
CA CYS A 204 -5.52 2.82 17.92
C CYS A 204 -5.93 4.25 18.30
N ALA A 205 -6.55 5.01 17.39
CA ALA A 205 -7.07 6.34 17.70
C ALA A 205 -8.22 6.28 18.72
N LYS A 206 -9.15 5.33 18.56
CA LYS A 206 -10.24 5.05 19.51
C LYS A 206 -9.71 4.64 20.89
N GLU A 207 -8.61 3.89 20.94
CA GLU A 207 -7.98 3.42 22.18
C GLU A 207 -7.09 4.47 22.86
N GLY A 208 -6.84 5.62 22.21
CA GLY A 208 -5.95 6.65 22.75
C GLY A 208 -4.48 6.23 22.77
N ALA A 209 -4.08 5.34 21.84
CA ALA A 209 -2.72 4.86 21.74
C ALA A 209 -1.72 5.99 21.43
N THR A 210 -0.46 5.76 21.74
CA THR A 210 0.68 6.59 21.31
C THR A 210 1.14 6.21 19.90
N GLU A 211 1.92 7.09 19.26
CA GLU A 211 2.54 6.81 17.94
C GLU A 211 3.45 5.56 17.97
N GLN A 212 4.15 5.34 19.09
CA GLN A 212 5.01 4.17 19.26
C GLN A 212 4.20 2.87 19.35
N GLU A 213 3.09 2.88 20.08
CA GLU A 213 2.18 1.72 20.19
C GLU A 213 1.53 1.42 18.84
N PHE A 214 1.03 2.44 18.14
CA PHE A 214 0.48 2.28 16.79
C PHE A 214 1.51 1.70 15.81
N ARG A 215 2.76 2.19 15.85
CA ARG A 215 3.85 1.64 15.04
C ARG A 215 4.09 0.17 15.36
N GLN A 216 4.16 -0.20 16.64
CA GLN A 216 4.36 -1.58 17.06
C GLN A 216 3.21 -2.48 16.60
N GLN A 217 1.97 -2.01 16.70
CA GLN A 217 0.78 -2.71 16.21
C GLN A 217 0.88 -2.98 14.71
N CYS A 218 1.29 -1.99 13.92
CA CYS A 218 1.48 -2.14 12.48
C CYS A 218 2.58 -3.18 12.15
N LEU A 219 3.73 -3.14 12.83
CA LEU A 219 4.84 -4.08 12.58
C LEU A 219 4.47 -5.54 12.94
N GLN A 220 3.71 -5.73 14.02
CA GLN A 220 3.18 -7.04 14.38
C GLN A 220 2.23 -7.56 13.30
N ASN A 221 1.30 -6.72 12.83
CA ASN A 221 0.35 -7.08 11.78
C ASN A 221 1.03 -7.36 10.44
N PHE A 222 2.07 -6.62 10.07
CA PHE A 222 2.86 -6.91 8.87
C PHE A 222 3.48 -8.31 8.91
N THR A 223 3.96 -8.72 10.09
CA THR A 223 4.56 -10.04 10.31
C THR A 223 3.50 -11.13 10.30
N GLN A 224 2.42 -10.95 11.08
CA GLN A 224 1.30 -11.89 11.19
C GLN A 224 0.67 -12.18 9.82
N HIS A 225 0.48 -11.15 8.99
CA HIS A 225 -0.17 -11.25 7.69
C HIS A 225 0.79 -11.36 6.51
N LYS A 226 2.08 -11.59 6.79
CA LYS A 226 3.13 -11.78 5.78
C LYS A 226 3.09 -10.70 4.68
N ALA A 227 2.93 -9.44 5.10
CA ALA A 227 2.71 -8.32 4.19
C ALA A 227 3.85 -8.16 3.18
N LEU A 228 5.10 -8.34 3.63
CA LEU A 228 6.27 -8.26 2.76
C LEU A 228 6.32 -9.41 1.75
N ASP A 229 6.05 -10.65 2.18
CA ASP A 229 5.98 -11.81 1.27
C ASP A 229 4.88 -11.61 0.22
N PHE A 230 3.72 -11.10 0.63
CA PHE A 230 2.63 -10.79 -0.29
C PHE A 230 3.05 -9.77 -1.35
N MET A 231 3.70 -8.67 -0.97
CA MET A 231 4.22 -7.69 -1.93
C MET A 231 5.23 -8.34 -2.90
N PHE A 232 6.15 -9.16 -2.40
CA PHE A 232 7.09 -9.90 -3.25
C PHE A 232 6.38 -10.75 -4.28
N GLU A 233 5.42 -11.57 -3.86
CA GLU A 233 4.71 -12.47 -4.76
C GLU A 233 3.92 -11.71 -5.83
N GLN A 234 3.24 -10.62 -5.48
CA GLN A 234 2.51 -9.82 -6.49
C GLN A 234 3.44 -9.17 -7.51
N VAL A 235 4.57 -8.60 -7.07
CA VAL A 235 5.52 -7.97 -7.99
C VAL A 235 6.19 -9.03 -8.88
N LYS A 236 6.54 -10.21 -8.35
CA LYS A 236 7.09 -11.33 -9.14
C LYS A 236 6.08 -11.84 -10.17
N ILE A 237 4.81 -12.01 -9.79
CA ILE A 237 3.75 -12.46 -10.70
C ILE A 237 3.63 -11.54 -11.92
N ILE A 238 3.65 -10.22 -11.69
CA ILE A 238 3.59 -9.23 -12.77
C ILE A 238 4.87 -9.26 -13.62
N ALA A 239 6.03 -9.31 -12.97
CA ALA A 239 7.32 -9.30 -13.66
C ALA A 239 7.50 -10.52 -14.58
N LEU A 240 7.07 -11.71 -14.14
CA LEU A 240 7.28 -12.98 -14.83
C LEU A 240 6.12 -13.40 -15.75
N GLN A 241 5.13 -12.53 -15.96
CA GLN A 241 3.96 -12.87 -16.79
C GLN A 241 4.26 -13.03 -18.28
N GLY A 242 5.35 -12.44 -18.78
CA GLY A 242 5.79 -12.56 -20.17
C GLY A 242 6.48 -13.89 -20.52
N ASP A 243 6.83 -14.70 -19.51
CA ASP A 243 7.54 -15.97 -19.69
C ASP A 243 6.59 -17.18 -19.86
N LYS A 244 5.31 -16.95 -20.14
CA LYS A 244 4.30 -18.00 -20.38
C LYS A 244 3.63 -17.89 -21.74
#